data_AF-A0A7S1WID1-F1
#
_entry.id   AF-A0A7S1WID1-F1
#
_cell.length_a   1.000
_cell.length_b   1.000
_cell.length_c   1.000
_cell.angle_alpha   90.00
_cell.angle_beta   90.00
_cell.angle_gamma   90.00
#
_symmetry.space_group_name_H-M   'P 1'
#
loop_
_entity.id
_entity.type
_entity.pdbx_description
1 polymer ?
#
loop_
_entity_poly.entity_id
_entity_poly.type
_entity_poly.pdbx_seq_one_letter_code
_entity_poly.pdbx_strand_id
1 'polypeptide(L)'
;QGGPIPGVNNHGNIELLHEGDAERLPPGTKFIADEAALSAAKRLDVQHAAAVVGFQRKQGLLRPRFGGVVVWERDEAQVTEAAIIERERLQALEAEQRAERFEATWRLLVKNVLVDLYVEGRYGSSGCPGGGAGTAAPLGDPLA
;
A
#
# COMPACT_ATOMS: atom_id res chain seq x y z
N GLN A 1 15.23 23.47 28.23
CA GLN A 1 15.61 23.91 26.89
C GLN A 1 15.84 22.66 26.05
N GLY A 2 14.97 22.35 25.10
CA GLY A 2 15.10 21.17 24.25
C GLY A 2 15.43 21.61 22.84
N GLY A 3 16.71 21.50 22.45
CA GLY A 3 17.14 21.73 21.08
C GLY A 3 16.67 20.63 20.13
N PRO A 4 17.11 20.68 18.86
CA PRO A 4 16.90 19.57 17.93
C PRO A 4 17.47 18.28 18.51
N ILE A 5 16.83 17.14 18.19
CA ILE A 5 17.25 15.85 18.71
C ILE A 5 18.67 15.54 18.19
N PRO A 6 19.66 15.31 19.07
CA PRO A 6 21.01 14.96 18.65
C PRO A 6 21.07 13.51 18.12
N GLY A 7 22.08 13.19 17.31
CA GLY A 7 22.27 11.82 16.80
C GLY A 7 21.41 11.45 15.59
N VAL A 8 20.81 12.44 14.92
CA VAL A 8 20.13 12.24 13.63
C VAL A 8 21.13 12.05 12.49
N ASN A 9 20.77 11.22 11.52
CA ASN A 9 21.53 11.06 10.27
C ASN A 9 21.35 12.28 9.34
N ASN A 10 22.00 12.27 8.18
CA ASN A 10 21.90 13.34 7.17
C ASN A 10 20.48 13.56 6.63
N HIS A 11 19.55 12.63 6.91
CA HIS A 11 18.15 12.69 6.51
C HIS A 11 17.22 13.13 7.66
N GLY A 12 17.76 13.44 8.85
CA GLY A 12 16.96 13.82 10.02
C GLY A 12 16.29 12.66 10.74
N ASN A 13 16.73 11.42 10.50
CA ASN A 13 16.15 10.21 11.08
C ASN A 13 17.14 9.55 12.05
N ILE A 14 16.61 8.73 12.96
CA ILE A 14 17.40 7.86 13.84
C ILE A 14 17.23 6.42 13.34
N GLU A 15 18.33 5.70 13.22
CA GLU A 15 18.35 4.31 12.74
C GLU A 15 18.33 3.38 13.94
N LEU A 16 17.26 2.60 14.07
CA LEU A 16 17.04 1.58 15.10
C LEU A 16 16.93 0.21 14.43
N LEU A 17 18.03 -0.26 13.85
CA LEU A 17 18.04 -1.45 13.00
C LEU A 17 18.25 -2.75 13.78
N HIS A 18 18.85 -2.65 14.96
CA HIS A 18 19.21 -3.79 15.80
C HIS A 18 18.45 -3.76 17.15
N GLU A 19 18.19 -4.96 17.68
CA GLU A 19 17.64 -5.19 19.01
C GLU A 19 18.67 -4.72 20.06
N GLY A 20 18.56 -3.45 20.48
CA GLY A 20 19.51 -2.80 21.41
C GLY A 20 19.86 -1.37 21.03
N ASP A 21 19.56 -0.92 19.80
CA ASP A 21 19.80 0.47 19.39
C ASP A 21 18.94 1.47 20.18
N ALA A 22 17.82 1.02 20.75
CA ALA A 22 17.00 1.82 21.66
C ALA A 22 17.76 2.25 22.93
N GLU A 23 18.74 1.48 23.38
CA GLU A 23 19.59 1.83 24.54
C GLU A 23 20.67 2.85 24.18
N ARG A 24 20.94 3.02 22.88
CA ARG A 24 21.93 3.96 22.34
C ARG A 24 21.32 5.33 22.03
N LEU A 25 20.06 5.53 22.38
CA LEU A 25 19.38 6.81 22.21
C LEU A 25 20.03 7.89 23.08
N PRO A 26 20.05 9.15 22.61
CA PRO A 26 20.54 10.25 23.41
C PRO A 26 19.82 10.31 24.77
N PRO A 27 20.54 10.66 25.85
CA PRO A 27 19.96 10.73 27.19
C PRO A 27 18.80 11.74 27.22
N GLY A 28 17.70 11.36 27.90
CA GLY A 28 16.49 12.17 27.98
C GLY A 28 15.57 12.09 26.75
N THR A 29 15.88 11.19 25.80
CA THR A 29 14.97 10.86 24.69
C THR A 29 14.33 9.49 24.88
N LYS A 30 13.11 9.35 24.37
CA LYS A 30 12.30 8.13 24.42
C LYS A 30 11.87 7.76 23.00
N PHE A 31 11.90 6.46 22.71
CA PHE A 31 11.37 5.91 21.47
C PHE A 31 9.93 5.45 21.67
N ILE A 32 9.02 5.93 20.82
CA ILE A 32 7.62 5.53 20.76
C ILE A 32 7.45 4.67 19.52
N ALA A 33 7.15 3.38 19.72
CA ALA A 33 6.98 2.39 18.66
C ALA A 33 5.57 2.43 18.04
N ASP A 34 5.18 3.57 17.47
CA ASP A 34 3.92 3.74 16.76
C ASP A 34 4.11 4.55 15.47
N GLU A 35 3.72 3.99 14.32
CA GLU A 35 3.81 4.67 13.02
C GLU A 35 2.94 5.95 12.98
N ALA A 36 1.82 5.98 13.69
CA ALA A 36 0.95 7.14 13.81
C ALA A 36 1.56 8.27 14.66
N ALA A 37 2.53 7.95 15.52
CA ALA A 37 3.18 8.94 16.38
C ALA A 37 3.97 9.98 15.58
N LEU A 38 4.43 9.65 14.38
CA LEU A 38 5.08 10.62 13.49
C LEU A 38 4.09 11.69 13.00
N SER A 39 2.86 11.30 12.64
CA SER A 39 1.80 12.25 12.27
C SER A 39 1.39 13.09 13.48
N ALA A 40 1.22 12.45 14.63
CA ALA A 40 0.87 13.12 15.87
C ALA A 40 1.92 14.16 16.30
N ALA A 41 3.21 13.81 16.27
CA ALA A 41 4.30 14.72 16.62
C ALA A 41 4.39 15.94 15.69
N LYS A 42 4.15 15.74 14.39
CA LYS A 42 4.06 16.84 13.41
C LYS A 42 2.88 17.76 13.69
N ARG A 43 1.73 17.20 14.07
CA ARG A 43 0.52 17.98 14.40
C ARG A 43 0.67 18.81 15.67
N LEU A 44 1.43 18.29 16.64
CA LEU A 44 1.70 18.98 17.91
C LEU A 44 2.90 19.95 17.84
N ASP A 45 3.59 20.03 16.69
CA ASP A 45 4.81 20.82 16.50
C ASP A 45 5.90 20.55 17.54
N VAL A 46 6.00 19.29 17.98
CA VAL A 46 6.99 18.84 18.96
C VAL A 46 8.30 18.51 18.24
N GLN A 47 9.43 18.77 18.90
CA GLN A 47 10.75 18.35 18.40
C GLN A 47 10.84 16.83 18.34
N HIS A 48 10.97 16.29 17.13
CA HIS A 48 10.90 14.85 16.89
C HIS A 48 11.88 14.41 15.80
N ALA A 49 12.27 13.12 15.85
CA ALA A 49 13.07 12.46 14.82
C ALA A 49 12.40 11.13 14.46
N ALA A 50 12.22 10.85 13.17
CA ALA A 50 11.59 9.60 12.75
C ALA A 50 12.55 8.43 12.95
N ALA A 51 12.04 7.30 13.45
CA ALA A 51 12.82 6.11 13.70
C ALA A 51 12.70 5.12 12.53
N VAL A 52 13.81 4.85 11.87
CA VAL A 52 13.92 3.82 10.84
C VAL A 52 14.23 2.49 11.50
N VAL A 53 13.27 1.57 11.47
CA VAL A 53 13.41 0.24 12.09
C VAL A 53 13.85 -0.85 11.10
N GLY A 54 13.92 -0.50 9.82
CA GLY A 54 14.34 -1.43 8.79
C GLY A 54 14.10 -0.89 7.39
N PHE A 55 14.21 -1.75 6.39
CA PHE A 55 13.99 -1.41 5.00
C PHE A 55 13.04 -2.43 4.37
N GLN A 56 12.08 -1.93 3.59
CA GLN A 56 11.12 -2.75 2.85
C GLN A 56 11.26 -2.53 1.35
N ARG A 57 11.11 -3.59 0.56
CA ARG A 57 11.04 -3.47 -0.90
C ARG A 57 9.58 -3.21 -1.30
N LYS A 58 9.31 -2.04 -1.88
CA LYS A 58 8.01 -1.70 -2.48
C LYS A 58 8.24 -1.28 -3.92
N GLN A 59 7.51 -1.89 -4.85
CA GLN A 59 7.59 -1.61 -6.29
C GLN A 59 9.02 -1.72 -6.86
N GLY A 60 9.79 -2.71 -6.40
CA GLY A 60 11.18 -2.92 -6.84
C GLY A 60 12.22 -1.97 -6.23
N LEU A 61 11.80 -0.93 -5.48
CA LEU A 61 12.70 -0.02 -4.78
C LEU A 61 12.79 -0.35 -3.29
N LEU A 62 14.00 -0.21 -2.73
CA LEU A 62 14.22 -0.30 -1.29
C LEU A 62 13.83 1.03 -0.63
N ARG A 63 12.85 1.00 0.29
CA ARG A 63 12.34 2.16 1.02
C ARG A 63 12.57 1.95 2.53
N PRO A 64 12.93 3.00 3.30
CA PRO A 64 12.99 2.88 4.75
C PRO A 64 11.60 2.57 5.30
N ARG A 65 11.57 1.69 6.29
CA ARG A 65 10.39 1.40 7.11
C ARG A 65 10.54 2.21 8.40
N PHE A 66 9.63 3.16 8.57
CA PHE A 66 9.51 3.90 9.82
C PHE A 66 8.68 3.07 10.79
N GLY A 67 9.19 2.86 12.00
CA GLY A 67 8.50 2.09 13.04
C GLY A 67 8.06 2.93 14.23
N GLY A 68 8.29 4.25 14.17
CA GLY A 68 7.97 5.14 15.26
C GLY A 68 8.69 6.48 15.20
N VAL A 69 8.70 7.14 16.35
CA VAL A 69 9.31 8.46 16.52
C VAL A 69 10.09 8.51 17.82
N VAL A 70 11.21 9.23 17.80
CA VAL A 70 11.99 9.58 18.99
C VAL A 70 11.63 11.00 19.38
N VAL A 71 11.29 11.19 20.65
CA VAL A 71 10.91 12.47 21.25
C VAL A 71 11.62 12.68 22.58
N TRP A 72 11.59 13.91 23.09
CA TRP A 72 12.04 14.17 24.45
C TRP A 72 11.09 13.56 25.47
N GLU A 73 11.61 13.08 26.60
CA GLU A 73 10.84 12.40 27.65
C GLU A 73 9.65 13.24 28.17
N ARG A 74 9.81 14.56 28.26
CA ARG A 74 8.75 15.49 28.68
C ARG A 74 7.52 15.51 27.76
N ASP A 75 7.73 15.23 26.47
CA ASP A 75 6.70 15.32 25.43
C ASP A 75 6.11 13.92 25.13
N GLU A 76 6.66 12.85 25.72
CA GLU A 76 6.30 11.45 25.49
C GLU A 76 4.81 11.19 25.73
N ALA A 77 4.29 11.61 26.89
CA ALA A 77 2.91 11.35 27.27
C ALA A 77 1.92 12.01 26.29
N GLN A 78 2.20 13.26 25.92
CA GLN A 78 1.35 14.02 25.00
C GLN A 78 1.35 13.41 23.59
N VAL A 79 2.53 13.00 23.09
CA VAL A 79 2.65 12.38 21.77
C VAL A 79 2.00 11.00 21.76
N THR A 80 2.11 10.23 22.84
CA THR A 80 1.49 8.90 22.95
C THR A 80 -0.03 8.99 22.91
N GLU A 81 -0.64 9.90 23.67
CA GLU A 81 -2.09 10.11 23.65
C GLU A 81 -2.57 10.58 22.27
N ALA A 82 -1.86 11.55 21.67
CA ALA A 82 -2.19 12.04 20.35
C ALA A 82 -2.00 10.97 19.26
N ALA A 83 -1.05 10.04 19.42
CA ALA A 83 -0.83 8.92 18.52
C ALA A 83 -1.98 7.91 18.54
N ILE A 84 -2.56 7.64 19.71
CA ILE A 84 -3.73 6.75 19.83
C ILE A 84 -4.91 7.32 19.02
N ILE A 85 -5.23 8.60 19.22
CA ILE A 85 -6.31 9.28 18.51
C ILE A 85 -6.05 9.29 17.00
N GLU A 86 -4.81 9.58 16.60
CA GLU A 86 -4.43 9.63 15.19
C GLU A 86 -4.49 8.25 14.53
N ARG A 87 -4.10 7.19 15.25
CA ARG A 87 -4.18 5.81 14.78
C ARG A 87 -5.63 5.40 14.51
N GLU A 88 -6.55 5.73 15.41
CA GLU A 88 -7.98 5.46 15.21
C GLU A 88 -8.53 6.20 13.98
N ARG A 89 -8.16 7.47 13.80
CA ARG A 89 -8.52 8.26 12.62
C ARG A 89 -7.99 7.63 11.33
N LEU A 90 -6.72 7.22 11.30
CA LEU A 90 -6.11 6.60 10.12
C LEU A 90 -6.76 5.25 9.79
N GLN A 91 -7.08 4.45 10.80
CA GLN A 91 -7.79 3.18 10.62
C GLN A 91 -9.20 3.38 10.05
N ALA A 92 -9.93 4.41 10.51
CA ALA A 92 -11.23 4.76 9.95
C ALA A 92 -11.13 5.15 8.46
N LEU A 93 -10.17 6.00 8.10
CA LEU A 93 -9.95 6.39 6.70
C LEU A 93 -9.51 5.22 5.82
N GLU A 94 -8.68 4.31 6.34
CA GLU A 94 -8.30 3.09 5.61
C GLU A 94 -9.48 2.14 5.41
N ALA A 95 -10.38 2.05 6.40
CA ALA A 95 -11.60 1.24 6.29
C ALA A 95 -12.56 1.80 5.24
N GLU A 96 -12.76 3.12 5.21
CA GLU A 96 -13.56 3.81 4.19
C GLU A 96 -12.99 3.58 2.80
N GLN A 97 -11.69 3.82 2.60
CA GLN A 97 -11.03 3.56 1.31
C GLN A 97 -11.10 2.08 0.90
N ARG A 98 -11.02 1.15 1.85
CA ARG A 98 -11.15 -0.28 1.56
C ARG A 98 -12.57 -0.61 1.11
N ALA A 99 -13.58 -0.03 1.75
CA ALA A 99 -14.98 -0.20 1.38
C ALA A 99 -15.25 0.34 -0.04
N GLU A 100 -14.76 1.55 -0.37
CA GLU A 100 -14.89 2.12 -1.71
C GLU A 100 -14.20 1.26 -2.78
N ARG A 101 -12.97 0.80 -2.51
CA ARG A 101 -12.25 -0.09 -3.43
C ARG A 101 -12.97 -1.42 -3.62
N PHE A 102 -13.51 -1.98 -2.54
CA PHE A 102 -14.27 -3.21 -2.59
C PHE A 102 -15.54 -3.04 -3.44
N GLU A 103 -16.28 -1.94 -3.24
CA GLU A 103 -17.46 -1.61 -4.03
C GLU A 103 -17.12 -1.42 -5.52
N ALA A 104 -16.07 -0.67 -5.83
CA ALA A 104 -15.61 -0.44 -7.19
C ALA A 104 -15.23 -1.77 -7.87
N THR A 105 -14.53 -2.64 -7.15
CA THR A 105 -14.13 -3.97 -7.62
C THR A 105 -15.36 -4.86 -7.87
N TRP A 106 -16.35 -4.82 -6.97
CA TRP A 106 -17.59 -5.57 -7.11
C TRP A 106 -18.41 -5.10 -8.31
N ARG A 107 -18.55 -3.79 -8.49
CA ARG A 107 -19.22 -3.20 -9.66
C ARG A 107 -18.54 -3.62 -10.97
N LEU A 108 -17.20 -3.64 -10.99
CA LEU A 108 -16.44 -4.10 -12.15
C LEU A 108 -16.68 -5.60 -12.43
N LEU A 109 -16.67 -6.44 -11.39
CA LEU A 109 -16.95 -7.86 -11.51
C LEU A 109 -18.32 -8.13 -12.12
N VAL A 110 -19.38 -7.49 -11.58
CA VAL A 110 -20.75 -7.65 -12.10
C VAL A 110 -20.86 -7.19 -13.55
N LYS A 111 -20.23 -6.06 -13.91
CA LYS A 111 -20.19 -5.59 -15.30
C LYS A 111 -19.54 -6.61 -16.22
N ASN A 112 -18.40 -7.18 -15.84
CA ASN A 112 -17.71 -8.19 -16.64
C ASN A 112 -18.58 -9.43 -16.83
N VAL A 113 -19.21 -9.94 -15.77
CA VAL A 113 -20.14 -11.09 -15.86
C VAL A 113 -21.31 -10.81 -16.80
N LEU A 114 -21.92 -9.61 -16.72
CA LEU A 114 -23.02 -9.25 -17.62
C LEU A 114 -22.57 -9.16 -19.09
N VAL A 115 -21.37 -8.63 -19.33
CA VAL A 115 -20.78 -8.58 -20.68
C VAL A 115 -20.51 -9.99 -21.20
N ASP A 116 -19.95 -10.88 -20.37
CA ASP A 116 -19.68 -12.27 -20.75
C ASP A 116 -20.98 -12.99 -21.14
N LEU A 117 -22.03 -12.86 -20.32
CA LEU A 117 -23.36 -13.42 -20.61
C LEU A 117 -23.97 -12.83 -21.89
N TYR A 118 -23.82 -11.53 -22.13
CA TYR A 118 -24.30 -10.88 -23.34
C TYR A 118 -23.57 -11.38 -24.59
N VAL A 119 -22.24 -11.50 -24.52
CA VAL A 119 -21.40 -11.99 -25.61
C VAL A 119 -21.71 -13.45 -25.91
N GLU A 120 -21.85 -14.30 -24.89
CA GLU A 120 -22.25 -15.70 -25.04
C GLU A 120 -23.64 -15.82 -25.67
N GLY A 121 -24.61 -15.04 -25.20
CA GLY A 121 -25.97 -15.04 -25.77
C GLY A 121 -26.04 -14.56 -27.21
N ARG A 122 -25.17 -13.60 -27.61
CA ARG A 122 -25.19 -13.00 -28.95
C ARG A 122 -24.30 -13.71 -29.97
N TYR A 123 -23.18 -14.26 -29.54
CA TYR A 123 -22.16 -14.83 -30.42
C TYR A 123 -21.86 -16.31 -30.13
N GLY A 124 -22.33 -16.88 -29.02
CA GLY A 124 -22.12 -18.29 -28.66
C GLY A 124 -22.76 -19.30 -29.62
N SER A 125 -23.77 -18.89 -30.39
CA SER A 125 -24.39 -19.68 -31.46
C SER A 125 -23.84 -19.42 -32.86
N SER A 126 -22.89 -18.48 -33.01
CA SER A 126 -22.25 -18.14 -34.30
C SER A 126 -20.87 -18.77 -34.49
N GLY A 127 -20.45 -19.66 -33.59
CA GLY A 127 -19.28 -20.53 -33.77
C GLY A 127 -19.56 -21.63 -34.80
N CYS A 128 -19.41 -21.31 -36.08
CA CYS A 128 -19.18 -22.22 -37.23
C CYS A 128 -19.98 -23.54 -37.32
N PRO A 129 -20.94 -23.67 -38.26
CA PRO A 129 -21.24 -24.96 -38.87
C PRO A 129 -20.17 -25.26 -39.94
N GLY A 130 -19.41 -26.33 -39.76
CA GLY A 130 -18.75 -27.04 -40.88
C GLY A 130 -17.52 -26.39 -41.49
N GLY A 131 -16.37 -26.52 -40.82
CA GLY A 131 -15.10 -26.70 -41.53
C GLY A 131 -15.03 -28.12 -42.06
N GLY A 132 -15.40 -28.35 -43.33
CA GLY A 132 -15.24 -29.65 -43.97
C GLY A 132 -15.99 -29.76 -45.29
N ALA A 133 -15.29 -30.26 -46.31
CA ALA A 133 -15.75 -30.56 -47.68
C ALA A 133 -15.68 -29.41 -48.69
N GLY A 134 -14.45 -28.99 -49.02
CA GLY A 134 -14.15 -28.58 -50.39
C GLY A 134 -14.34 -29.80 -51.30
N THR A 135 -15.47 -29.86 -51.99
CA THR A 135 -15.72 -30.82 -53.07
C THR A 135 -14.85 -30.44 -54.26
N ALA A 136 -13.77 -31.20 -54.45
CA ALA A 136 -13.02 -31.19 -55.71
C ALA A 136 -13.92 -31.72 -56.82
N ALA A 137 -14.34 -30.84 -57.74
CA ALA A 137 -15.00 -31.24 -58.97
C ALA A 137 -13.96 -31.87 -59.93
N PRO A 138 -14.25 -33.00 -60.59
CA PRO A 138 -13.34 -33.60 -61.55
C PRO A 138 -13.37 -32.80 -62.87
N LEU A 139 -12.17 -32.46 -63.37
CA LEU A 139 -11.94 -31.97 -64.72
C LEU A 139 -12.37 -33.05 -65.72
N GLY A 140 -13.44 -32.77 -66.47
CA GLY A 140 -13.80 -33.50 -67.68
C GLY A 140 -13.38 -32.69 -68.90
N ASP A 141 -12.43 -33.24 -69.67
CA ASP A 141 -12.00 -32.72 -70.97
C ASP A 141 -13.15 -32.68 -71.98
N PRO A 142 -13.22 -31.65 -72.85
CA PRO A 142 -13.93 -31.76 -74.11
C PRO A 142 -12.93 -31.76 -75.28
N LEU A 143 -12.70 -32.95 -75.83
CA LEU A 143 -12.19 -33.12 -77.18
C LEU A 143 -13.39 -33.45 -78.08
N ALA A 144 -13.91 -32.42 -78.76
CA ALA A 144 -14.75 -32.50 -79.96
C ALA A 144 -14.82 -31.13 -80.63
#